data_AF-Q2FA09-F1
#
_entry.id   AF-Q2FA09-F1
#
_cell.length_a   1.000
_cell.length_b   1.000
_cell.length_c   1.000
_cell.angle_alpha   90.00
_cell.angle_beta   90.00
_cell.angle_gamma   90.00
#
_symmetry.space_group_name_H-M   'P 1'
#
loop_
_entity.id
_entity.type
_entity.pdbx_description
1 polymer ?
#
loop_
_entity_poly.entity_id
_entity_poly.type
_entity_poly.pdbx_seq_one_letter_code
_entity_poly.pdbx_strand_id
1 'polypeptide(L)'
;MSQAREQIYKAIEDNELDKVLFSDPFSETTRRSKRNLLIASFSSILIATLGLEINSFVGLKATNPLGSDTTLGLAFFIVVYFFLSFTFQAYIDYVAWKFQREKQLTKPYLELISFIEMQVSVTKEQIIKTKERLNGLSGESSMQGQVNDDGVFINVKRGLESIDANLSSSMEEINPLLTTWSESIEKMNALSTRLRVRLFSLWTLDIIFPLVISFSALYLSYGGIAGLLCKFKS
;
A
#
# COMPACT_ATOMS: atom_id res chain seq x y z
N MET A 1 -2.34 -32.35 -0.36
CA MET A 1 -2.16 -31.43 0.79
C MET A 1 -0.72 -30.92 0.94
N SER A 2 0.35 -31.68 0.65
CA SER A 2 1.73 -31.17 0.80
C SER A 2 2.11 -30.03 -0.15
N GLN A 3 1.60 -30.01 -1.39
CA GLN A 3 1.87 -28.92 -2.34
C GLN A 3 1.24 -27.58 -1.94
N ALA A 4 0.04 -27.59 -1.35
CA ALA A 4 -0.58 -26.38 -0.81
C ALA A 4 0.23 -25.83 0.38
N ARG A 5 0.78 -26.75 1.19
CA ARG A 5 1.64 -26.45 2.34
C ARG A 5 2.93 -25.75 1.92
N GLU A 6 3.62 -26.26 0.89
CA GLU A 6 4.82 -25.63 0.33
C GLU A 6 4.54 -24.23 -0.25
N GLN A 7 3.43 -24.05 -0.96
CA GLN A 7 3.07 -22.75 -1.54
C GLN A 7 2.74 -21.69 -0.49
N ILE A 8 2.07 -22.09 0.59
CA ILE A 8 1.75 -21.19 1.72
C ILE A 8 3.03 -20.81 2.47
N TYR A 9 3.90 -21.78 2.79
CA TYR A 9 5.19 -21.48 3.44
C TYR A 9 6.07 -20.57 2.58
N LYS A 10 6.11 -20.79 1.26
CA LYS A 10 6.85 -19.91 0.34
C LYS A 10 6.25 -18.52 0.27
N ALA A 11 4.92 -18.38 0.27
CA ALA A 11 4.24 -17.08 0.29
C ALA A 11 4.44 -16.31 1.60
N ILE A 12 4.61 -17.02 2.72
CA ILE A 12 4.93 -16.48 4.05
C ILE A 12 6.41 -16.12 4.16
N GLU A 13 7.31 -16.92 3.61
CA GLU A 13 8.75 -16.66 3.57
C GLU A 13 9.09 -15.50 2.61
N ASP A 14 8.35 -15.40 1.50
CA ASP A 14 8.44 -14.31 0.52
C ASP A 14 7.71 -13.03 0.98
N ASN A 15 7.16 -12.97 2.21
CA ASN A 15 6.28 -11.89 2.64
C ASN A 15 6.95 -10.52 2.46
N GLU A 16 6.50 -9.82 1.41
CA GLU A 16 7.09 -8.61 0.86
C GLU A 16 6.83 -7.36 1.72
N LEU A 17 6.36 -7.53 2.97
CA LEU A 17 6.09 -6.45 3.91
C LEU A 17 7.29 -5.51 4.05
N ASP A 18 8.50 -6.07 4.14
CA ASP A 18 9.73 -5.27 4.14
C ASP A 18 9.93 -4.51 2.82
N LYS A 19 9.61 -5.13 1.68
CA LYS A 19 9.78 -4.50 0.35
C LYS A 19 8.84 -3.32 0.14
N VAL A 20 7.60 -3.35 0.63
CA VAL A 20 6.63 -2.25 0.43
C VAL A 20 6.59 -1.24 1.57
N LEU A 21 6.82 -1.63 2.83
CA LEU A 21 7.03 -0.63 3.89
C LEU A 21 8.28 0.22 3.64
N PHE A 22 9.28 -0.35 2.96
CA PHE A 22 10.50 0.35 2.55
C PHE A 22 10.58 0.65 1.05
N SER A 23 9.50 0.49 0.28
CA SER A 23 9.49 1.04 -1.07
C SER A 23 9.38 2.55 -1.01
N ASP A 24 10.03 3.23 -1.95
CA ASP A 24 9.80 4.66 -2.11
C ASP A 24 8.42 4.85 -2.74
N PRO A 25 7.51 5.62 -2.13
CA PRO A 25 6.22 5.91 -2.75
C PRO A 25 6.37 6.72 -4.04
N PHE A 26 7.44 7.51 -4.20
CA PHE A 26 7.61 8.32 -5.39
C PHE A 26 8.32 7.57 -6.51
N SER A 27 7.60 7.45 -7.62
CA SER A 27 8.14 6.95 -8.87
C SER A 27 9.16 7.92 -9.47
N GLU A 28 9.93 7.42 -10.44
CA GLU A 28 10.94 8.23 -11.13
C GLU A 28 10.31 9.43 -11.89
N THR A 29 9.05 9.31 -12.33
CA THR A 29 8.31 10.40 -12.96
C THR A 29 8.01 11.52 -11.95
N THR A 30 7.53 11.19 -10.76
CA THR A 30 7.30 12.17 -9.67
C THR A 30 8.60 12.82 -9.23
N ARG A 31 9.69 12.06 -9.11
CA ARG A 31 11.03 12.59 -8.80
C ARG A 31 11.52 13.58 -9.87
N ARG A 32 11.28 13.28 -11.14
CA ARG A 32 11.59 14.18 -12.26
C ARG A 32 10.75 15.45 -12.21
N SER A 33 9.45 15.34 -11.93
CA SER A 33 8.56 16.48 -11.80
C SER A 33 8.93 17.38 -10.62
N LYS A 34 9.27 16.79 -9.46
CA LYS A 34 9.84 17.50 -8.30
C LYS A 34 11.08 18.30 -8.67
N ARG A 35 12.05 17.67 -9.36
CA ARG A 35 13.28 18.35 -9.79
C ARG A 35 13.00 19.51 -10.73
N ASN A 36 12.11 19.31 -11.70
CA ASN A 36 11.71 20.37 -12.63
C ASN A 36 11.00 21.52 -11.91
N LEU A 37 10.10 21.22 -10.96
CA LEU A 37 9.44 22.21 -10.12
C LEU A 37 10.45 23.03 -9.32
N LEU A 38 11.42 22.37 -8.67
CA LEU A 38 12.46 23.07 -7.90
C LEU A 38 13.29 23.98 -8.80
N ILE A 39 13.78 23.47 -9.94
CA ILE A 39 14.58 24.27 -10.89
C ILE A 39 13.78 25.47 -11.39
N ALA A 40 12.54 25.27 -11.82
CA ALA A 40 11.67 26.35 -12.29
C ALA A 40 11.39 27.38 -11.18
N SER A 41 11.11 26.92 -9.96
CA SER A 41 10.81 27.80 -8.83
C SER A 41 12.02 28.61 -8.39
N PHE A 42 13.19 27.99 -8.28
CA PHE A 42 14.45 28.72 -8.01
C PHE A 42 14.78 29.72 -9.11
N SER A 43 14.59 29.34 -10.37
CA SER A 43 14.81 30.24 -11.51
C SER A 43 13.87 31.43 -11.46
N SER A 44 12.59 31.22 -11.16
CA SER A 44 11.59 32.28 -11.01
C SER A 44 11.92 33.23 -9.86
N ILE A 45 12.36 32.71 -8.71
CA ILE A 45 12.83 33.52 -7.57
C ILE A 45 14.03 34.37 -7.97
N LEU A 46 15.01 33.80 -8.69
CA LEU A 46 16.17 34.55 -9.19
C LEU A 46 15.78 35.66 -10.16
N ILE A 47 14.86 35.38 -11.09
CA ILE A 47 14.34 36.39 -12.02
C ILE A 47 13.67 37.53 -11.26
N ALA A 48 12.84 37.22 -10.25
CA ALA A 48 12.14 38.22 -9.45
C ALA A 48 13.07 39.06 -8.57
N THR A 49 14.08 38.44 -7.97
CA THR A 49 14.99 39.12 -7.05
C THR A 49 16.04 39.97 -7.76
N LEU A 50 16.49 39.54 -8.94
CA LEU A 50 17.52 40.25 -9.72
C LEU A 50 16.93 41.15 -10.82
N GLY A 51 15.62 41.09 -11.05
CA GLY A 51 14.95 41.85 -12.12
C GLY A 51 15.48 41.45 -13.51
N LEU A 52 15.68 40.15 -13.75
CA LEU A 52 16.31 39.68 -14.98
C LEU A 52 15.40 39.89 -16.20
N GLU A 53 15.99 40.48 -17.25
CA GLU A 53 15.35 40.62 -18.56
C GLU A 53 15.88 39.57 -19.53
N ILE A 54 14.99 39.05 -20.39
CA ILE A 54 15.39 38.10 -21.44
C ILE A 54 15.87 38.90 -22.65
N ASN A 55 17.21 39.00 -22.77
CA ASN A 55 17.88 39.66 -23.90
C ASN A 55 18.13 38.72 -25.10
N SER A 56 18.08 37.41 -24.88
CA SER A 56 18.28 36.40 -25.93
C SER A 56 17.65 35.07 -25.58
N PHE A 57 17.12 34.36 -26.57
CA PHE A 57 16.60 33.00 -26.41
C PHE A 57 17.29 32.08 -27.42
N VAL A 58 17.93 31.00 -26.94
CA VAL A 58 18.53 29.93 -27.75
C VAL A 58 19.40 30.48 -28.91
N GLY A 59 20.31 31.39 -28.59
CA GLY A 59 21.27 31.95 -29.57
C GLY A 59 20.72 33.05 -30.48
N LEU A 60 19.42 33.37 -30.42
CA LEU A 60 18.84 34.52 -31.11
C LEU A 60 18.81 35.73 -30.16
N LYS A 61 19.53 36.79 -30.54
CA LYS A 61 19.42 38.10 -29.86
C LYS A 61 18.05 38.69 -30.18
N ALA A 62 17.28 39.03 -29.15
CA ALA A 62 16.01 39.70 -29.33
C ALA A 62 16.27 41.16 -29.74
N THR A 63 15.61 41.62 -30.80
CA THR A 63 15.71 43.02 -31.27
C THR A 63 15.10 43.99 -30.26
N ASN A 64 14.11 43.52 -29.49
CA ASN A 64 13.53 44.19 -28.34
C ASN A 64 13.53 43.19 -27.17
N PRO A 65 14.29 43.43 -26.08
CA PRO A 65 14.29 42.54 -24.93
C PRO A 65 12.89 42.44 -24.31
N LEU A 66 12.54 41.26 -23.81
CA LEU A 66 11.31 41.14 -23.01
C LEU A 66 11.54 41.86 -21.70
N GLY A 67 10.71 42.87 -21.42
CA GLY A 67 10.75 43.58 -20.15
C GLY A 67 10.59 42.64 -18.96
N SER A 68 11.17 43.02 -17.83
CA SER A 68 11.16 42.24 -16.59
C SER A 68 9.76 41.71 -16.23
N ASP A 69 8.72 42.54 -16.36
CA ASP A 69 7.34 42.15 -16.04
C ASP A 69 6.82 40.99 -16.90
N THR A 70 7.14 41.01 -18.20
CA THR A 70 6.70 39.95 -19.13
C THR A 70 7.44 38.64 -18.85
N THR A 71 8.73 38.75 -18.52
CA THR A 71 9.58 37.61 -18.12
C THR A 71 9.07 36.97 -16.83
N LEU A 72 8.68 37.77 -15.85
CA LEU A 72 8.09 37.30 -14.59
C LEU A 72 6.74 36.62 -14.81
N GLY A 73 5.88 37.16 -15.68
CA GLY A 73 4.62 36.52 -16.05
C GLY A 73 4.85 35.14 -16.68
N LEU A 74 5.83 35.01 -17.58
CA LEU A 74 6.18 33.71 -18.18
C LEU A 74 6.68 32.72 -17.11
N ALA A 75 7.58 33.17 -16.24
CA ALA A 75 8.10 32.36 -15.15
C ALA A 75 6.98 31.88 -14.22
N PHE A 76 6.00 32.73 -13.90
CA PHE A 76 4.82 32.36 -13.12
C PHE A 76 4.07 31.17 -13.73
N PHE A 77 3.69 31.25 -15.01
CA PHE A 77 2.95 30.18 -15.68
C PHE A 77 3.75 28.88 -15.78
N ILE A 78 5.06 28.96 -16.00
CA ILE A 78 5.95 27.78 -16.01
C ILE A 78 5.95 27.10 -14.64
N VAL A 79 6.06 27.88 -13.55
CA VAL A 79 6.02 27.34 -12.18
C VAL A 79 4.65 26.74 -11.88
N VAL A 80 3.54 27.38 -12.26
CA VAL A 80 2.18 26.82 -12.10
C VAL A 80 2.05 25.47 -12.79
N TYR A 81 2.53 25.36 -14.04
CA TYR A 81 2.48 24.10 -14.79
C TYR A 81 3.22 22.96 -14.06
N PHE A 82 4.47 23.21 -13.63
CA PHE A 82 5.23 22.19 -12.91
C PHE A 82 4.67 21.90 -11.52
N PHE A 83 4.07 22.90 -10.87
CA PHE A 83 3.43 22.75 -9.56
C PHE A 83 2.24 21.78 -9.63
N LEU A 84 1.36 22.00 -10.61
CA LEU A 84 0.21 21.12 -10.84
C LEU A 84 0.68 19.72 -11.25
N SER A 85 1.67 19.62 -12.15
CA SER A 85 2.23 18.34 -12.57
C SER A 85 2.79 17.54 -11.40
N PHE A 86 3.57 18.18 -10.53
CA PHE A 86 4.12 17.54 -9.33
C PHE A 86 3.01 17.12 -8.36
N THR A 87 2.04 18.01 -8.10
CA THR A 87 0.95 17.74 -7.14
C THR A 87 0.12 16.53 -7.57
N PHE A 88 -0.28 16.45 -8.85
CA PHE A 88 -1.05 15.31 -9.34
C PHE A 88 -0.25 14.01 -9.33
N GLN A 89 1.01 14.04 -9.75
CA GLN A 89 1.85 12.84 -9.75
C GLN A 89 2.15 12.34 -8.33
N ALA A 90 2.50 13.25 -7.42
CA ALA A 90 2.73 12.92 -6.01
C ALA A 90 1.46 12.35 -5.34
N TYR A 91 0.28 12.88 -5.69
CA TYR A 91 -0.99 12.36 -5.19
C TYR A 91 -1.29 10.94 -5.70
N ILE A 92 -1.14 10.70 -7.00
CA ILE A 92 -1.35 9.37 -7.61
C ILE A 92 -0.42 8.34 -6.99
N ASP A 93 0.87 8.67 -6.89
CA ASP A 93 1.89 7.82 -6.30
C ASP A 93 1.62 7.51 -4.82
N TYR A 94 1.19 8.53 -4.06
CA TYR A 94 0.82 8.35 -2.66
C TYR A 94 -0.39 7.41 -2.49
N VAL A 95 -1.43 7.56 -3.32
CA VAL A 95 -2.60 6.68 -3.30
C VAL A 95 -2.21 5.25 -3.70
N ALA A 96 -1.40 5.09 -4.74
CA ALA A 96 -0.91 3.79 -5.19
C ALA A 96 -0.10 3.08 -4.11
N TRP A 97 0.81 3.80 -3.45
CA TRP A 97 1.59 3.28 -2.34
C TRP A 97 0.71 2.91 -1.14
N LYS A 98 -0.25 3.77 -0.76
CA LYS A 98 -1.19 3.48 0.33
C LYS A 98 -1.98 2.20 0.04
N PHE A 99 -2.49 2.05 -1.18
CA PHE A 99 -3.24 0.87 -1.58
C PHE A 99 -2.38 -0.40 -1.56
N GLN A 100 -1.15 -0.35 -2.06
CA GLN A 100 -0.22 -1.49 -1.99
C GLN A 100 0.10 -1.87 -0.55
N ARG A 101 0.34 -0.89 0.32
CA ARG A 101 0.60 -1.10 1.75
C ARG A 101 -0.59 -1.76 2.44
N GLU A 102 -1.80 -1.25 2.23
CA GLU A 102 -3.02 -1.82 2.80
C GLU A 102 -3.27 -3.24 2.29
N LYS A 103 -3.08 -3.47 0.99
CA LYS A 103 -3.20 -4.81 0.38
C LYS A 103 -2.25 -5.81 1.04
N GLN A 104 -0.99 -5.44 1.26
CA GLN A 104 -0.02 -6.32 1.89
C GLN A 104 -0.27 -6.55 3.37
N LEU A 105 -0.70 -5.53 4.11
CA LEU A 105 -1.10 -5.67 5.51
C LEU A 105 -2.32 -6.59 5.67
N THR A 106 -3.26 -6.57 4.71
CA THR A 106 -4.50 -7.34 4.78
C THR A 106 -4.37 -8.76 4.23
N LYS A 107 -3.41 -9.02 3.33
CA LYS A 107 -3.15 -10.33 2.72
C LYS A 107 -3.01 -11.48 3.73
N PRO A 108 -2.19 -11.39 4.80
CA PRO A 108 -2.06 -12.49 5.77
C PRO A 108 -3.37 -12.76 6.53
N TYR A 109 -4.19 -11.73 6.78
CA TYR A 109 -5.50 -11.93 7.41
C TYR A 109 -6.47 -12.68 6.49
N LEU A 110 -6.48 -12.37 5.20
CA LEU A 110 -7.31 -13.07 4.23
C LEU A 110 -6.88 -14.54 4.08
N GLU A 111 -5.57 -14.80 4.06
CA GLU A 111 -5.03 -16.16 4.03
C GLU A 111 -5.45 -16.95 5.29
N LEU A 112 -5.33 -16.36 6.48
CA LEU A 112 -5.78 -16.99 7.72
C LEU A 112 -7.28 -17.28 7.72
N ILE A 113 -8.11 -16.32 7.30
CA ILE A 113 -9.57 -16.50 7.24
C ILE A 113 -9.94 -17.62 6.27
N SER A 114 -9.38 -17.61 5.05
CA SER A 114 -9.65 -18.66 4.06
C SER A 114 -9.21 -20.05 4.52
N PHE A 115 -8.10 -20.14 5.26
CA PHE A 115 -7.65 -21.39 5.86
C PHE A 115 -8.62 -21.88 6.94
N ILE A 116 -9.05 -20.99 7.84
CA ILE A 116 -10.05 -21.31 8.87
C ILE A 116 -11.37 -21.75 8.24
N GLU A 117 -11.87 -21.05 7.23
CA GLU A 117 -13.10 -21.41 6.51
C GLU A 117 -13.00 -22.81 5.89
N MET A 118 -11.87 -23.12 5.26
CA MET A 118 -11.61 -24.46 4.71
C MET A 118 -11.67 -25.52 5.82
N GLN A 119 -10.99 -25.32 6.96
CA GLN A 119 -10.98 -26.30 8.04
C GLN A 119 -12.35 -26.46 8.72
N VAL A 120 -13.09 -25.36 8.91
CA VAL A 120 -14.46 -25.41 9.45
C VAL A 120 -15.39 -26.18 8.50
N SER A 121 -15.24 -26.02 7.19
CA SER A 121 -16.06 -26.76 6.22
C SER A 121 -15.78 -28.27 6.25
N VAL A 122 -14.51 -28.67 6.34
CA VAL A 122 -14.10 -30.08 6.47
C VAL A 122 -14.62 -30.67 7.78
N THR A 123 -14.49 -29.94 8.88
CA THR A 123 -14.98 -30.38 10.20
C THR A 123 -16.50 -30.56 10.18
N LYS A 124 -17.23 -29.62 9.56
CA LYS A 124 -18.69 -29.70 9.38
C LYS A 124 -19.10 -30.94 8.59
N GLU A 125 -18.42 -31.26 7.49
CA GLU A 125 -18.68 -32.48 6.72
C GLU A 125 -18.47 -33.75 7.54
N GLN A 126 -17.40 -33.81 8.33
CA GLN A 126 -17.11 -34.96 9.19
C GLN A 126 -18.18 -35.14 10.26
N ILE A 127 -18.67 -34.05 10.87
CA ILE A 127 -19.77 -34.08 11.83
C ILE A 127 -21.05 -34.60 11.17
N ILE A 128 -21.39 -34.12 9.96
CA ILE A 128 -22.57 -34.58 9.22
C ILE A 128 -22.46 -36.08 8.92
N LYS A 129 -21.33 -36.54 8.37
CA LYS A 129 -21.08 -37.97 8.08
C LYS A 129 -21.17 -38.84 9.34
N THR A 130 -20.68 -38.33 10.47
CA THR A 130 -20.76 -39.02 11.76
C THR A 130 -22.20 -39.10 12.27
N LYS A 131 -22.96 -38.00 12.12
CA LYS A 131 -24.39 -37.95 12.46
C LYS A 131 -25.23 -38.88 11.59
N GLU A 132 -24.96 -38.95 10.29
CA GLU A 132 -25.63 -39.87 9.36
C GLU A 132 -25.36 -41.34 9.72
N ARG A 133 -24.10 -41.68 10.02
CA ARG A 133 -23.72 -43.02 10.51
C ARG A 133 -24.43 -43.37 11.80
N LEU A 134 -24.56 -42.41 12.72
CA LEU A 134 -25.27 -42.62 13.99
C LEU A 134 -26.77 -42.83 13.79
N ASN A 135 -27.41 -42.01 12.95
CA ASN A 135 -28.83 -42.14 12.64
C ASN A 135 -29.16 -43.45 11.90
N GLY A 136 -28.28 -43.92 11.01
CA GLY A 136 -28.43 -45.21 10.34
C GLY A 136 -28.41 -46.39 11.30
N LEU A 137 -27.58 -46.32 12.34
CA LEU A 137 -27.50 -47.34 13.39
C LEU A 137 -28.72 -47.33 14.34
N SER A 138 -29.38 -46.17 14.51
CA SER A 138 -30.58 -46.05 15.35
C SER A 138 -31.86 -46.61 14.71
N GLY A 139 -31.84 -46.92 13.40
CA GLY A 139 -33.02 -47.40 12.65
C GLY A 139 -33.22 -48.93 12.67
N GLU A 140 -32.18 -49.72 12.99
CA GLU A 140 -32.25 -51.19 13.06
C GLU A 140 -32.62 -51.66 14.48
N SER A 141 -33.82 -51.30 14.94
CA SER A 141 -34.37 -51.84 16.20
C SER A 141 -35.24 -53.08 15.94
N SER A 142 -34.62 -54.22 15.70
CA SER A 142 -35.27 -55.54 15.81
C SER A 142 -34.51 -56.42 16.81
N MET A 143 -35.15 -56.68 17.96
CA MET A 143 -34.88 -57.66 19.04
C MET A 143 -33.44 -57.93 19.57
N GLN A 144 -32.38 -57.30 19.06
CA GLN A 144 -30.97 -57.52 19.46
C GLN A 144 -30.36 -56.33 20.23
N GLY A 145 -31.22 -55.56 20.91
CA GLY A 145 -30.93 -54.21 21.40
C GLY A 145 -29.88 -54.06 22.52
N GLN A 146 -29.52 -55.13 23.25
CA GLN A 146 -28.56 -55.02 24.36
C GLN A 146 -27.09 -55.27 23.97
N VAL A 147 -26.84 -55.97 22.86
CA VAL A 147 -25.45 -56.22 22.36
C VAL A 147 -25.02 -55.15 21.36
N ASN A 148 -25.97 -54.46 20.71
CA ASN A 148 -25.69 -53.39 19.74
C ASN A 148 -25.41 -52.02 20.38
N ASP A 149 -25.91 -51.73 21.58
CA ASP A 149 -25.69 -50.43 22.26
C ASP A 149 -24.20 -50.17 22.56
N ASP A 150 -23.45 -51.20 22.97
CA ASP A 150 -21.99 -51.08 23.17
C ASP A 150 -21.26 -50.79 21.84
N GLY A 151 -21.72 -51.38 20.72
CA GLY A 151 -21.17 -51.14 19.39
C GLY A 151 -21.42 -49.71 18.89
N VAL A 152 -22.61 -49.17 19.15
CA VAL A 152 -22.95 -47.77 18.85
C VAL A 152 -22.11 -46.81 19.69
N PHE A 153 -21.97 -47.08 20.99
CA PHE A 153 -21.16 -46.26 21.90
C PHE A 153 -19.68 -46.25 21.49
N ILE A 154 -19.13 -47.41 21.09
CA ILE A 154 -17.75 -47.51 20.56
C ILE A 154 -17.58 -46.71 19.27
N ASN A 155 -18.56 -46.73 18.37
CA ASN A 155 -18.50 -45.98 17.10
C ASN A 155 -18.62 -44.46 17.31
N VAL A 156 -19.49 -44.01 18.24
CA VAL A 156 -19.61 -42.60 18.64
C VAL A 156 -18.33 -42.12 19.30
N LYS A 157 -17.77 -42.92 20.22
CA LYS A 157 -16.48 -42.63 20.87
C LYS A 157 -15.37 -42.50 19.84
N ARG A 158 -15.27 -43.42 18.87
CA ARG A 158 -14.30 -43.35 17.78
C ARG A 158 -14.50 -42.11 16.88
N GLY A 159 -15.74 -41.70 16.65
CA GLY A 159 -16.08 -40.47 15.93
C GLY A 159 -15.60 -39.22 16.67
N LEU A 160 -15.88 -39.13 17.98
CA LEU A 160 -15.41 -38.06 18.86
C LEU A 160 -13.88 -38.01 18.93
N GLU A 161 -13.22 -39.15 19.08
CA GLU A 161 -11.75 -39.25 19.07
C GLU A 161 -11.17 -38.78 17.72
N SER A 162 -11.85 -39.07 16.60
CA SER A 162 -11.40 -38.57 15.29
C SER A 162 -11.59 -37.06 15.12
N ILE A 163 -12.64 -36.48 15.71
CA ILE A 163 -12.85 -35.03 15.73
C ILE A 163 -11.79 -34.37 16.61
N ASP A 164 -11.55 -34.89 17.81
CA ASP A 164 -10.54 -34.38 18.75
C ASP A 164 -9.11 -34.43 18.18
N ALA A 165 -8.77 -35.54 17.51
CA ALA A 165 -7.49 -35.69 16.81
C ALA A 165 -7.33 -34.67 15.67
N ASN A 166 -8.38 -34.44 14.87
CA ASN A 166 -8.34 -33.45 13.78
C ASN A 166 -8.29 -32.01 14.30
N LEU A 167 -8.97 -31.73 15.41
CA LEU A 167 -8.95 -30.41 16.06
C LEU A 167 -7.56 -30.12 16.65
N SER A 168 -6.96 -31.10 17.32
CA SER A 168 -5.59 -31.02 17.84
C SER A 168 -4.57 -30.84 16.72
N SER A 169 -4.68 -31.62 15.63
CA SER A 169 -3.84 -31.47 14.43
C SER A 169 -4.02 -30.10 13.77
N SER A 170 -5.24 -29.57 13.73
CA SER A 170 -5.51 -28.23 13.19
C SER A 170 -4.89 -27.15 14.07
N MET A 171 -4.91 -27.33 15.38
CA MET A 171 -4.29 -26.39 16.33
C MET A 171 -2.77 -26.41 16.21
N GLU A 172 -2.15 -27.57 15.98
CA GLU A 172 -0.73 -27.68 15.63
C GLU A 172 -0.40 -26.98 14.30
N GLU A 173 -1.31 -26.97 13.33
CA GLU A 173 -1.14 -26.27 12.05
C GLU A 173 -1.37 -24.75 12.14
N ILE A 174 -2.25 -24.29 13.02
CA ILE A 174 -2.56 -22.85 13.20
C ILE A 174 -1.49 -22.15 14.07
N ASN A 175 -0.90 -22.85 15.04
CA ASN A 175 0.11 -22.29 15.93
C ASN A 175 1.32 -21.66 15.21
N PRO A 176 1.92 -22.28 14.17
CA PRO A 176 3.01 -21.65 13.42
C PRO A 176 2.55 -20.39 12.67
N LEU A 177 1.30 -20.31 12.21
CA LEU A 177 0.76 -19.10 11.58
C LEU A 177 0.58 -17.98 12.60
N LEU A 178 0.08 -18.30 13.81
CA LEU A 178 -0.07 -17.34 14.91
C LEU A 178 1.26 -16.80 15.41
N THR A 179 2.26 -17.67 15.55
CA THR A 179 3.62 -17.25 15.95
C THR A 179 4.26 -16.38 14.88
N THR A 180 4.15 -16.75 13.60
CA THR A 180 4.63 -15.91 12.48
C THR A 180 3.94 -14.55 12.43
N TRP A 181 2.64 -14.51 12.73
CA TRP A 181 1.88 -13.26 12.83
C TRP A 181 2.35 -12.40 14.01
N SER A 182 2.57 -13.00 15.18
CA SER A 182 3.13 -12.32 16.36
C SER A 182 4.52 -11.75 16.05
N GLU A 183 5.40 -12.54 15.43
CA GLU A 183 6.73 -12.09 15.02
C GLU A 183 6.67 -10.96 13.99
N SER A 184 5.72 -11.00 13.06
CA SER A 184 5.50 -9.90 12.10
C SER A 184 5.05 -8.61 12.80
N ILE A 185 4.19 -8.70 13.81
CA ILE A 185 3.77 -7.55 14.62
C ILE A 185 4.95 -6.98 15.42
N GLU A 186 5.76 -7.84 16.03
CA GLU A 186 6.96 -7.40 16.78
C GLU A 186 8.00 -6.76 15.87
N LYS A 187 8.27 -7.35 14.70
CA LYS A 187 9.15 -6.77 13.67
C LYS A 187 8.62 -5.41 13.20
N MET A 188 7.32 -5.27 12.94
CA MET A 188 6.72 -3.96 12.61
C MET A 188 6.97 -2.90 13.69
N ASN A 189 7.01 -3.29 14.97
CA ASN A 189 7.28 -2.38 16.07
C ASN A 189 8.76 -1.93 16.09
N ALA A 190 9.70 -2.85 15.85
CA ALA A 190 11.13 -2.53 15.74
C ALA A 190 11.49 -1.72 14.48
N LEU A 191 10.82 -2.00 13.35
CA LEU A 191 10.94 -1.25 12.10
C LEU A 191 10.41 0.19 12.19
N SER A 192 9.64 0.51 13.24
CA SER A 192 8.93 1.77 13.37
C SER A 192 9.85 2.99 13.38
N THR A 193 11.08 2.90 13.91
CA THR A 193 11.97 4.06 14.02
C THR A 193 12.56 4.47 12.67
N ARG A 194 13.11 3.52 11.91
CA ARG A 194 13.62 3.77 10.54
C ARG A 194 12.50 4.26 9.63
N LEU A 195 11.31 3.69 9.77
CA LEU A 195 10.14 4.07 9.00
C LEU A 195 9.64 5.47 9.37
N ARG A 196 9.64 5.84 10.66
CA ARG A 196 9.35 7.22 11.12
C ARG A 196 10.32 8.23 10.53
N VAL A 197 11.62 7.94 10.55
CA VAL A 197 12.64 8.84 9.96
C VAL A 197 12.42 9.00 8.45
N ARG A 198 12.12 7.90 7.75
CA ARG A 198 11.84 7.95 6.31
C ARG A 198 10.56 8.72 5.99
N LEU A 199 9.48 8.49 6.73
CA LEU A 199 8.24 9.25 6.60
C LEU A 199 8.48 10.73 6.87
N PHE A 200 9.26 11.05 7.91
CA PHE A 200 9.63 12.43 8.21
C PHE A 200 10.40 13.06 7.06
N SER A 201 11.45 12.39 6.55
CA SER A 201 12.22 12.85 5.40
C SER A 201 11.34 13.08 4.18
N LEU A 202 10.43 12.16 3.90
CA LEU A 202 9.52 12.23 2.76
C LEU A 202 8.56 13.43 2.88
N TRP A 203 7.91 13.60 4.03
CA TRP A 203 7.00 14.72 4.23
C TRP A 203 7.72 16.06 4.20
N THR A 204 8.88 16.16 4.86
CA THR A 204 9.60 17.43 4.97
C THR A 204 10.37 17.79 3.70
N LEU A 205 11.25 16.92 3.23
CA LEU A 205 12.15 17.21 2.12
C LEU A 205 11.50 16.99 0.76
N ASP A 206 10.64 15.97 0.63
CA ASP A 206 10.09 15.61 -0.68
C ASP A 206 8.75 16.24 -0.99
N ILE A 207 7.98 16.67 0.02
CA ILE A 207 6.67 17.32 -0.16
C ILE A 207 6.70 18.78 0.27
N ILE A 208 6.93 19.06 1.57
CA ILE A 208 6.80 20.40 2.14
C ILE A 208 7.79 21.37 1.49
N PHE A 209 9.06 20.97 1.35
CA PHE A 209 10.10 21.85 0.81
C PHE A 209 9.82 22.31 -0.65
N PRO A 210 9.53 21.41 -1.62
CA PRO A 210 9.13 21.84 -2.96
C PRO A 210 7.88 22.72 -2.98
N LEU A 211 6.88 22.43 -2.13
CA LEU A 211 5.67 23.25 -2.04
C LEU A 211 6.00 24.66 -1.56
N VAL A 212 6.75 24.81 -0.46
CA VAL A 212 7.12 26.12 0.10
C VAL A 212 7.90 26.97 -0.92
N ILE A 213 8.88 26.37 -1.62
CA ILE A 213 9.66 27.09 -2.64
C ILE A 213 8.76 27.50 -3.81
N SER A 214 7.90 26.60 -4.29
CA SER A 214 7.01 26.91 -5.40
C SER A 214 5.99 28.00 -5.05
N PHE A 215 5.39 27.97 -3.85
CA PHE A 215 4.52 29.04 -3.37
C PHE A 215 5.25 30.37 -3.28
N SER A 216 6.49 30.38 -2.77
CA SER A 216 7.32 31.58 -2.71
C SER A 216 7.60 32.14 -4.10
N ALA A 217 7.94 31.27 -5.06
CA ALA A 217 8.17 31.64 -6.45
C ALA A 217 6.90 32.22 -7.10
N LEU A 218 5.74 31.59 -6.90
CA LEU A 218 4.46 32.08 -7.41
C LEU A 218 4.09 33.43 -6.81
N TYR A 219 4.28 33.60 -5.50
CA TYR A 219 4.01 34.87 -4.82
C TYR A 219 4.86 36.01 -5.38
N LEU A 220 6.17 35.78 -5.56
CA LEU A 220 7.09 36.80 -6.07
C LEU A 220 6.87 37.12 -7.55
N SER A 221 6.40 36.17 -8.36
CA SER A 221 6.18 36.35 -9.81
C SER A 221 4.76 36.77 -10.19
N TYR A 222 3.81 36.79 -9.24
CA TYR A 222 2.41 37.13 -9.49
C TYR A 222 2.22 38.52 -10.15
N GLY A 223 3.05 39.50 -9.79
CA GLY A 223 2.98 40.86 -10.37
C GLY A 223 3.23 40.90 -11.88
N GLY A 224 3.99 39.94 -12.42
CA GLY A 224 4.30 39.88 -13.86
C GLY A 224 3.13 39.41 -14.74
N ILE A 225 2.06 38.86 -14.15
CA ILE A 225 0.90 38.36 -14.91
C ILE A 225 0.21 39.48 -15.67
N ALA A 226 0.01 40.63 -15.03
CA ALA A 226 -0.64 41.78 -15.66
C ALA A 226 0.19 42.31 -16.84
N GLY A 227 1.51 42.44 -16.66
CA GLY A 227 2.42 42.87 -17.72
C GLY A 227 2.41 41.92 -18.93
N LEU A 228 2.34 40.61 -18.68
CA LEU A 228 2.21 39.61 -19.75
C LEU A 228 0.87 39.71 -20.49
N LEU A 229 -0.25 39.82 -19.77
CA LEU A 229 -1.58 39.92 -20.37
C LEU A 229 -1.74 41.21 -21.20
N CYS A 230 -1.16 42.34 -20.76
CA CYS A 230 -1.14 43.58 -21.53
C CYS A 230 -0.38 43.42 -22.86
N LYS A 231 0.73 42.68 -22.88
CA LYS A 231 1.50 42.40 -24.10
C LYS A 231 0.75 41.51 -25.10
N PHE A 232 -0.09 40.58 -24.65
CA PHE A 232 -0.90 39.74 -25.54
C PHE A 232 -2.10 40.46 -26.16
N LYS A 233 -2.54 41.58 -25.56
CA LYS A 233 -3.68 42.36 -26.03
C LYS A 233 -3.29 43.48 -27.02
N SER A 234 -2.01 43.87 -27.03
CA SER A 234 -1.43 44.87 -27.92
C SER A 234 -0.95 44.25 -29.23
#